data_AF-B0CKQ5-F1
#
_entry.id   AF-B0CKQ5-F1
#
_cell.length_a   1.000
_cell.length_b   1.000
_cell.length_c   1.000
_cell.angle_alpha   90.00
_cell.angle_beta   90.00
_cell.angle_gamma   90.00
#
_symmetry.space_group_name_H-M   'P 1'
#
loop_
_entity.id
_entity.type
_entity.pdbx_description
1 polymer ?
#
loop_
_entity_poly.entity_id
_entity_poly.type
_entity_poly.pdbx_seq_one_letter_code
_entity_poly.pdbx_strand_id
1 'polypeptide(L)'
;MTRQISAAETRIIRFLKQGGCELQDSVRETHALLVGEQGTIAASRLEIERMRKAGTIQCDGQRIALSAMGRKRPKEQKKPTLTAASVRETYEIEPGEKVEINPAESPLAMLYRRRNADGRAFISEDEFRAGERQRADFTRGSLMPSVTSRWDVQAGSGGHYGAGGMAELTDIALASRIRVERALEAVGPELSGILIDVCCFLKGLETVERERQWPVRSAKVLLKAGLAMLHRHYNPPREGERRRGAVLHWGAEDYRPEIRPRSV
;
A
#
# COMPACT_ATOMS: atom_id res chain seq x y z
N MET A 1 -15.81 -10.79 -27.84
CA MET A 1 -14.43 -10.28 -28.00
C MET A 1 -14.40 -8.80 -27.65
N THR A 2 -14.00 -8.45 -26.43
CA THR A 2 -13.95 -7.06 -25.94
C THR A 2 -12.66 -6.40 -26.44
N ARG A 3 -12.77 -5.47 -27.38
CA ARG A 3 -11.62 -4.75 -27.95
C ARG A 3 -11.00 -3.82 -26.90
N GLN A 4 -9.69 -3.92 -26.73
CA GLN A 4 -8.91 -3.08 -25.81
C GLN A 4 -8.70 -1.71 -26.46
N ILE A 5 -9.11 -0.64 -25.77
CA ILE A 5 -8.97 0.75 -26.26
C ILE A 5 -7.62 1.31 -25.81
N SER A 6 -6.87 1.92 -26.71
CA SER A 6 -5.56 2.49 -26.37
C SER A 6 -5.68 3.78 -25.55
N ALA A 7 -4.60 4.18 -24.87
CA ALA A 7 -4.57 5.45 -24.14
C ALA A 7 -4.75 6.67 -25.07
N ALA A 8 -4.21 6.59 -26.30
CA ALA A 8 -4.36 7.62 -27.30
C ALA A 8 -5.78 7.71 -27.86
N GLU A 9 -6.43 6.56 -28.14
CA GLU A 9 -7.84 6.51 -28.53
C GLU A 9 -8.74 7.10 -27.44
N THR A 10 -8.43 6.82 -26.17
CA THR A 10 -9.16 7.37 -25.01
C THR A 10 -9.03 8.89 -24.93
N ARG A 11 -7.83 9.44 -25.19
CA ARG A 11 -7.57 10.89 -25.24
C ARG A 11 -8.38 11.55 -26.36
N ILE A 12 -8.39 10.97 -27.56
CA ILE A 12 -9.16 11.48 -28.71
C ILE A 12 -10.66 11.45 -28.41
N ILE A 13 -11.17 10.35 -27.83
CA ILE A 13 -12.59 10.25 -27.43
C ILE A 13 -12.95 11.33 -26.40
N ARG A 14 -12.09 11.56 -25.39
CA ARG A 14 -12.35 12.59 -24.37
C ARG A 14 -12.43 13.99 -24.99
N PHE A 15 -11.54 14.28 -25.93
CA PHE A 15 -11.53 15.56 -26.63
C PHE A 15 -12.79 15.75 -27.51
N LEU A 16 -13.14 14.75 -28.33
CA LEU A 16 -14.35 14.80 -29.18
C LEU A 16 -15.68 14.73 -28.40
N LYS A 17 -15.67 14.38 -27.10
CA LYS A 17 -16.84 14.48 -26.23
C LYS A 17 -17.19 15.92 -25.86
N GLN A 18 -16.21 16.82 -25.91
CA GLN A 18 -16.38 18.23 -25.58
C GLN A 18 -16.98 19.02 -26.76
N GLY A 19 -16.98 18.46 -27.97
CA GLY A 19 -17.55 19.06 -29.18
C GLY A 19 -17.04 18.37 -30.44
N GLY A 20 -17.62 18.69 -31.60
CA GLY A 20 -17.02 18.32 -32.89
C GLY A 20 -15.73 19.09 -33.13
N CYS A 21 -14.77 18.51 -33.86
CA CYS A 21 -13.47 19.12 -34.09
C CYS A 21 -13.13 19.14 -35.58
N GLU A 22 -12.30 20.09 -35.98
CA GLU A 22 -11.74 20.19 -37.33
C GLU A 22 -10.36 19.53 -37.38
N LEU A 23 -10.12 18.74 -38.41
CA LEU A 23 -8.87 18.08 -38.71
C LEU A 23 -8.02 19.01 -39.57
N GLN A 24 -6.89 19.43 -39.04
CA GLN A 24 -5.88 20.23 -39.74
C GLN A 24 -4.57 19.45 -39.88
N ASP A 25 -3.78 19.82 -40.87
CA ASP A 25 -2.46 19.23 -41.07
C ASP A 25 -1.50 19.68 -39.97
N SER A 26 -0.71 18.72 -39.48
CA SER A 26 0.38 18.99 -38.54
C SER A 26 1.69 19.17 -39.30
N VAL A 27 2.64 19.88 -38.68
CA VAL A 27 4.05 19.96 -39.14
C VAL A 27 4.68 18.55 -39.24
N ARG A 28 4.20 17.59 -38.43
CA ARG A 28 4.60 16.19 -38.54
C ARG A 28 3.64 15.45 -39.46
N GLU A 29 4.14 14.90 -40.56
CA GLU A 29 3.34 14.13 -41.53
C GLU A 29 2.54 12.98 -40.89
N THR A 30 3.09 12.35 -39.85
CA THR A 30 2.47 11.22 -39.13
C THR A 30 1.29 11.60 -38.23
N HIS A 31 1.09 12.90 -37.98
CA HIS A 31 0.07 13.40 -37.07
C HIS A 31 -0.86 14.40 -37.78
N ALA A 32 -2.03 14.57 -37.20
CA ALA A 32 -2.95 15.64 -37.56
C ALA A 32 -3.37 16.38 -36.29
N LEU A 33 -3.78 17.63 -36.44
CA LEU A 33 -4.28 18.46 -35.36
C LEU A 33 -5.80 18.38 -35.33
N LEU A 34 -6.35 18.03 -34.18
CA LEU A 34 -7.79 18.13 -33.91
C LEU A 34 -8.01 19.46 -33.20
N VAL A 35 -8.59 20.41 -33.91
CA VAL A 35 -8.87 21.77 -33.43
C VAL A 35 -10.34 21.85 -33.04
N GLY A 36 -10.61 22.13 -31.78
CA GLY A 36 -11.96 22.33 -31.25
C GLY A 36 -12.05 23.64 -30.48
N GLU A 37 -13.26 23.99 -30.05
CA GLU A 37 -13.48 25.23 -29.29
C GLU A 37 -12.73 25.28 -27.95
N GLN A 38 -12.39 24.12 -27.38
CA GLN A 38 -11.72 23.97 -26.08
C GLN A 38 -10.20 23.84 -26.19
N GLY A 39 -9.64 23.92 -27.41
CA GLY A 39 -8.20 23.83 -27.66
C GLY A 39 -7.84 22.90 -28.81
N THR A 40 -6.56 22.53 -28.91
CA THR A 40 -6.03 21.71 -29.99
C THR A 40 -5.24 20.53 -29.44
N ILE A 41 -5.44 19.33 -29.99
CA ILE A 41 -4.60 18.17 -29.70
C ILE A 41 -3.98 17.60 -30.97
N ALA A 42 -2.73 17.15 -30.88
CA ALA A 42 -2.14 16.31 -31.90
C ALA A 42 -2.57 14.85 -31.71
N ALA A 43 -2.94 14.19 -32.80
CA ALA A 43 -3.32 12.78 -32.84
C ALA A 43 -2.67 12.08 -34.03
N SER A 44 -2.28 10.82 -33.87
CA SER A 44 -1.68 10.05 -34.96
C SER A 44 -2.71 9.80 -36.06
N ARG A 45 -2.34 9.99 -37.33
CA ARG A 45 -3.22 9.69 -38.47
C ARG A 45 -3.63 8.21 -38.48
N LEU A 46 -2.72 7.32 -38.09
CA LEU A 46 -2.98 5.88 -38.01
C LEU A 46 -4.06 5.55 -36.97
N GLU A 47 -4.09 6.26 -35.85
CA GLU A 47 -5.09 6.06 -34.79
C GLU A 47 -6.45 6.60 -35.22
N ILE A 48 -6.49 7.77 -35.86
CA ILE A 48 -7.71 8.34 -36.44
C ILE A 48 -8.30 7.37 -37.48
N GLU A 49 -7.48 6.83 -38.38
CA GLU A 49 -7.93 5.85 -39.38
C GLU A 49 -8.44 4.55 -38.75
N ARG A 50 -7.75 4.06 -37.71
CA ARG A 50 -8.19 2.87 -36.96
C ARG A 50 -9.53 3.10 -36.27
N MET A 51 -9.72 4.27 -35.66
CA MET A 51 -10.97 4.65 -35.00
C MET A 51 -12.12 4.84 -36.01
N ARG A 52 -11.82 5.35 -37.22
CA ARG A 52 -12.78 5.45 -38.32
C ARG A 52 -13.20 4.07 -38.81
N LYS A 53 -12.25 3.17 -39.09
CA LYS A 53 -12.52 1.77 -39.48
C LYS A 53 -13.28 1.00 -38.42
N ALA A 54 -13.06 1.32 -37.14
CA ALA A 54 -13.79 0.75 -36.01
C ALA A 54 -15.22 1.28 -35.85
N GLY A 55 -15.59 2.34 -36.57
CA GLY A 55 -16.86 3.04 -36.41
C GLY A 55 -16.97 3.84 -35.10
N THR A 56 -15.86 4.13 -34.41
CA THR A 56 -15.82 4.89 -33.16
C THR A 56 -15.97 6.40 -33.42
N ILE A 57 -15.43 6.88 -34.54
CA ILE A 57 -15.53 8.26 -34.99
C ILE A 57 -16.14 8.30 -36.38
N GLN A 58 -16.82 9.40 -36.68
CA GLN A 58 -17.33 9.74 -38.00
C GLN A 58 -16.55 10.95 -38.51
N CYS A 59 -16.07 10.86 -39.74
CA CYS A 59 -15.38 11.96 -40.43
C CYS A 59 -16.26 12.39 -41.60
N ASP A 60 -16.59 13.68 -41.66
CA ASP A 60 -17.27 14.33 -42.78
C ASP A 60 -16.36 15.46 -43.29
N GLY A 61 -15.63 15.18 -44.38
CA GLY A 61 -14.54 16.03 -44.86
C GLY A 61 -13.47 16.27 -43.78
N GLN A 62 -13.28 17.53 -43.39
CA GLN A 62 -12.37 17.94 -42.33
C GLN A 62 -13.01 17.92 -40.93
N ARG A 63 -14.32 17.69 -40.79
CA ARG A 63 -14.96 17.63 -39.48
C ARG A 63 -14.94 16.20 -38.94
N ILE A 64 -14.52 16.04 -37.69
CA ILE A 64 -14.50 14.78 -36.96
C ILE A 64 -15.41 14.90 -35.75
N ALA A 65 -16.27 13.90 -35.57
CA ALA A 65 -17.13 13.78 -34.40
C ALA A 65 -17.19 12.33 -33.91
N LEU A 66 -17.60 12.14 -32.65
CA LEU A 66 -17.89 10.79 -32.15
C LEU A 66 -19.17 10.25 -32.77
N SER A 67 -19.10 9.02 -33.27
CA SER A 67 -20.28 8.27 -33.71
C SER A 67 -21.15 7.90 -32.50
N ALA A 68 -22.38 7.42 -32.74
CA ALA A 68 -23.23 6.90 -31.66
C ALA A 68 -22.55 5.78 -30.84
N MET A 69 -21.66 4.98 -31.47
CA MET A 69 -20.86 3.97 -30.79
C MET A 69 -19.72 4.57 -29.96
N GLY A 70 -19.06 5.63 -30.44
CA GLY A 70 -18.02 6.34 -29.70
C GLY A 70 -18.55 7.21 -28.55
N ARG A 71 -19.81 7.65 -28.63
CA ARG A 71 -20.49 8.40 -27.55
C ARG A 71 -20.93 7.50 -26.41
N LYS A 72 -21.31 6.24 -26.68
CA LYS A 72 -21.52 5.25 -25.62
C LYS A 72 -20.23 5.18 -24.82
N ARG A 73 -20.30 5.48 -23.52
CA ARG A 73 -19.13 5.48 -22.63
C ARG A 73 -18.32 4.23 -22.95
N PRO A 74 -17.02 4.34 -23.30
CA PRO A 74 -16.13 3.24 -23.02
C PRO A 74 -16.39 2.94 -21.54
N LYS A 75 -16.92 1.75 -21.22
CA LYS A 75 -16.80 1.24 -19.86
C LYS A 75 -15.31 1.38 -19.62
N GLU A 76 -14.96 2.32 -18.75
CA GLU A 76 -13.60 2.66 -18.41
C GLU A 76 -12.95 1.34 -18.07
N GLN A 77 -12.17 0.80 -19.01
CA GLN A 77 -11.35 -0.36 -18.75
C GLN A 77 -10.31 0.20 -17.80
N LYS A 78 -10.64 0.14 -16.49
CA LYS A 78 -9.66 0.16 -15.41
C LYS A 78 -8.49 -0.63 -15.98
N LYS A 79 -7.32 0.02 -16.04
CA LYS A 79 -6.04 -0.62 -16.36
C LYS A 79 -6.10 -2.06 -15.83
N PRO A 80 -5.72 -3.09 -16.58
CA PRO A 80 -5.71 -4.44 -16.06
C PRO A 80 -4.75 -4.48 -14.87
N THR A 81 -5.28 -4.19 -13.69
CA THR A 81 -4.79 -4.70 -12.44
C THR A 81 -4.96 -6.19 -12.64
N LEU A 82 -3.83 -6.88 -12.76
CA LEU A 82 -3.76 -8.33 -12.82
C LEU A 82 -4.80 -8.88 -11.84
N THR A 83 -5.68 -9.72 -12.37
CA THR A 83 -6.82 -10.28 -11.69
C THR A 83 -6.43 -10.96 -10.38
N ALA A 84 -6.67 -10.28 -9.28
CA ALA A 84 -7.39 -10.82 -8.15
C ALA A 84 -8.45 -9.77 -7.80
N ALA A 85 -9.71 -10.15 -7.66
CA ALA A 85 -10.68 -9.28 -7.03
C ALA A 85 -10.15 -8.98 -5.60
N SER A 86 -9.45 -7.87 -5.42
CA SER A 86 -8.92 -7.48 -4.12
C SER A 86 -10.11 -7.11 -3.26
N VAL A 87 -10.60 -8.06 -2.47
CA VAL A 87 -11.47 -7.77 -1.34
C VAL A 87 -10.65 -6.86 -0.43
N ARG A 88 -10.86 -5.54 -0.51
CA ARG A 88 -10.20 -4.61 0.39
C ARG A 88 -10.99 -4.58 1.67
N GLU A 89 -10.35 -4.95 2.75
CA GLU A 89 -10.95 -4.91 4.08
C GLU A 89 -10.45 -3.64 4.78
N THR A 90 -11.38 -2.91 5.39
CA THR A 90 -11.03 -1.71 6.15
C THR A 90 -10.84 -2.07 7.61
N TYR A 91 -9.68 -1.75 8.17
CA TYR A 91 -9.36 -1.97 9.57
C TYR A 91 -9.08 -0.63 10.26
N GLU A 92 -9.64 -0.45 11.46
CA GLU A 92 -9.47 0.78 12.26
C GLU A 92 -8.28 0.66 13.22
N ILE A 93 -7.12 1.16 12.84
CA ILE A 93 -5.87 0.91 13.57
C ILE A 93 -5.77 1.77 14.85
N GLU A 94 -6.34 2.97 14.81
CA GLU A 94 -6.57 3.87 15.95
C GLU A 94 -7.97 4.46 15.86
N PRO A 95 -8.55 5.00 16.96
CA PRO A 95 -9.84 5.67 16.90
C PRO A 95 -9.86 6.76 15.81
N GLY A 96 -10.65 6.55 14.76
CA GLY A 96 -10.74 7.45 13.61
C GLY A 96 -9.70 7.24 12.49
N GLU A 97 -8.70 6.37 12.66
CA GLU A 97 -7.72 6.05 11.63
C GLU A 97 -8.03 4.69 10.98
N LYS A 98 -8.53 4.72 9.74
CA LYS A 98 -8.89 3.54 8.96
C LYS A 98 -7.87 3.27 7.85
N VAL A 99 -7.47 2.02 7.71
CA VAL A 99 -6.55 1.56 6.66
C VAL A 99 -7.22 0.48 5.83
N GLU A 100 -7.14 0.61 4.50
CA GLU A 100 -7.55 -0.44 3.56
C GLU A 100 -6.42 -1.45 3.40
N ILE A 101 -6.72 -2.72 3.67
CA ILE A 101 -5.79 -3.83 3.52
C ILE A 101 -6.30 -4.75 2.41
N ASN A 102 -5.42 -5.11 1.49
CA ASN A 102 -5.66 -6.23 0.58
C ASN A 102 -5.13 -7.52 1.25
N PRO A 103 -6.02 -8.40 1.76
CA PRO A 103 -5.63 -9.61 2.48
C PRO A 103 -4.95 -10.65 1.58
N ALA A 104 -5.07 -10.53 0.25
CA ALA A 104 -4.32 -11.36 -0.69
C ALA A 104 -2.84 -10.92 -0.83
N GLU A 105 -2.53 -9.69 -0.42
CA GLU A 105 -1.19 -9.09 -0.56
C GLU A 105 -0.48 -8.87 0.78
N SER A 106 -1.17 -8.99 1.92
CA SER A 106 -0.55 -8.89 3.26
C SER A 106 -0.23 -10.28 3.82
N PRO A 107 1.05 -10.66 3.98
CA PRO A 107 1.44 -11.88 4.70
C PRO A 107 0.89 -11.90 6.13
N LEU A 108 0.77 -10.71 6.74
CA LEU A 108 0.21 -10.50 8.07
C LEU A 108 -1.27 -10.87 8.12
N ALA A 109 -2.06 -10.45 7.13
CA ALA A 109 -3.47 -10.81 7.02
C ALA A 109 -3.68 -12.33 6.83
N MET A 110 -2.80 -13.00 6.07
CA MET A 110 -2.83 -14.46 5.94
C MET A 110 -2.56 -15.15 7.29
N LEU A 111 -1.57 -14.68 8.06
CA LEU A 111 -1.24 -15.21 9.38
C LEU A 111 -2.34 -14.96 10.41
N TYR A 112 -3.00 -13.80 10.34
CA TYR A 112 -4.13 -13.46 11.20
C TYR A 112 -5.34 -14.37 10.95
N ARG A 113 -5.64 -14.65 9.68
CA ARG A 113 -6.78 -15.51 9.31
C ARG A 113 -6.54 -16.99 9.61
N ARG A 114 -5.29 -17.47 9.48
CA ARG A 114 -4.95 -18.89 9.69
C ARG A 114 -5.21 -19.30 11.14
N ARG A 115 -6.00 -20.35 11.32
CA ARG A 115 -6.24 -20.97 12.62
C ARG A 115 -5.26 -22.12 12.85
N ASN A 116 -4.76 -22.23 14.08
CA ASN A 116 -3.98 -23.37 14.54
C ASN A 116 -4.91 -24.56 14.85
N ALA A 117 -4.32 -25.70 15.25
CA ALA A 117 -5.06 -26.89 15.66
C ALA A 117 -6.11 -26.58 16.75
N ASP A 118 -5.80 -25.65 17.65
CA ASP A 118 -6.69 -25.21 18.74
C ASP A 118 -7.75 -24.19 18.29
N GLY A 119 -7.91 -23.94 16.99
CA GLY A 119 -8.89 -22.99 16.45
C GLY A 119 -8.57 -21.51 16.67
N ARG A 120 -7.44 -21.19 17.31
CA ARG A 120 -6.98 -19.81 17.58
C ARG A 120 -6.11 -19.26 16.45
N ALA A 121 -6.18 -17.94 16.23
CA ALA A 121 -5.26 -17.23 15.33
C ALA A 121 -3.82 -17.33 15.84
N PHE A 122 -2.85 -17.36 14.93
CA PHE A 122 -1.44 -17.35 15.34
C PHE A 122 -1.03 -16.00 15.95
N ILE A 123 -1.48 -14.91 15.36
CA ILE A 123 -1.30 -13.55 15.86
C ILE A 123 -2.63 -13.02 16.42
N SER A 124 -2.57 -12.25 17.50
CA SER A 124 -3.75 -11.60 18.06
C SER A 124 -4.22 -10.45 17.16
N GLU A 125 -5.44 -10.00 17.38
CA GLU A 125 -5.96 -8.81 16.69
C GLU A 125 -5.11 -7.57 17.00
N ASP A 126 -4.65 -7.42 18.25
CA ASP A 126 -3.82 -6.30 18.66
C ASP A 126 -2.42 -6.31 18.02
N GLU A 127 -1.82 -7.49 17.87
CA GLU A 127 -0.56 -7.68 17.15
C GLU A 127 -0.72 -7.41 15.66
N PHE A 128 -1.85 -7.84 15.06
CA PHE A 128 -2.17 -7.56 13.68
C PHE A 128 -2.31 -6.05 13.44
N ARG A 129 -3.08 -5.35 14.29
CA ARG A 129 -3.24 -3.89 14.23
C ARG A 129 -1.90 -3.17 14.40
N ALA A 130 -1.05 -3.62 15.32
CA ALA A 130 0.28 -3.05 15.51
C ALA A 130 1.17 -3.17 14.26
N GLY A 131 1.18 -4.33 13.61
CA GLY A 131 1.94 -4.55 12.37
C GLY A 131 1.43 -3.69 11.21
N GLU A 132 0.11 -3.62 11.03
CA GLU A 132 -0.49 -2.79 9.97
C GLU A 132 -0.34 -1.28 10.25
N ARG A 133 -0.31 -0.88 11.53
CA ARG A 133 0.05 0.49 11.93
C ARG A 133 1.45 0.86 11.49
N GLN A 134 2.42 0.01 11.80
CA GLN A 134 3.81 0.22 11.39
C GLN A 134 3.91 0.34 9.87
N ARG A 135 3.21 -0.51 9.12
CA ARG A 135 3.16 -0.44 7.66
C ARG A 135 2.58 0.89 7.16
N ALA A 136 1.49 1.36 7.78
CA ALA A 136 0.86 2.64 7.43
C ALA A 136 1.82 3.81 7.68
N ASP A 137 2.49 3.84 8.84
CA ASP A 137 3.48 4.86 9.18
C ASP A 137 4.71 4.80 8.27
N PHE A 138 5.19 3.60 7.93
CA PHE A 138 6.30 3.40 6.99
C PHE A 138 5.98 3.93 5.59
N THR A 139 4.75 3.73 5.14
CA THR A 139 4.26 4.20 3.85
C THR A 139 4.09 5.72 3.84
N ARG A 140 3.44 6.30 4.86
CA ARG A 140 3.29 7.76 5.02
C ARG A 140 4.63 8.47 5.14
N GLY A 141 5.57 7.87 5.87
CA GLY A 141 6.93 8.38 6.01
C GLY A 141 7.76 8.29 4.72
N SER A 142 7.22 7.71 3.64
CA SER A 142 7.95 7.49 2.39
C SER A 142 9.31 6.81 2.61
N LEU A 143 9.33 5.79 3.48
CA LEU A 143 10.53 5.01 3.83
C LEU A 143 10.79 3.84 2.86
N MET A 144 9.91 3.64 1.87
CA MET A 144 10.12 2.66 0.80
C MET A 144 11.30 3.07 -0.09
N PRO A 145 12.24 2.15 -0.39
CA PRO A 145 13.29 2.39 -1.37
C PRO A 145 12.68 2.80 -2.72
N SER A 146 13.11 3.92 -3.29
CA SER A 146 12.70 4.38 -4.62
C SER A 146 13.96 4.62 -5.45
N VAL A 147 14.15 3.83 -6.50
CA VAL A 147 15.29 3.96 -7.44
C VAL A 147 15.04 5.08 -8.46
N THR A 148 13.79 5.52 -8.60
CA THR A 148 13.39 6.61 -9.50
C THR A 148 13.03 7.85 -8.70
N SER A 149 13.39 9.02 -9.23
CA SER A 149 12.87 10.30 -8.75
C SER A 149 11.35 10.26 -8.80
N ARG A 150 10.69 10.48 -7.66
CA ARG A 150 9.23 10.56 -7.56
C ARG A 150 8.79 11.94 -8.02
N TRP A 151 8.30 12.04 -9.25
CA TRP A 151 7.75 13.27 -9.83
C TRP A 151 6.27 13.50 -9.47
N ASP A 152 5.63 12.56 -8.77
CA ASP A 152 4.21 12.64 -8.33
C ASP A 152 3.96 13.61 -7.16
N VAL A 153 4.98 14.34 -6.69
CA VAL A 153 4.79 15.42 -5.69
C VAL A 153 4.28 16.71 -6.35
N GLN A 154 4.12 16.74 -7.68
CA GLN A 154 3.32 17.80 -8.31
C GLN A 154 1.84 17.58 -8.01
N ALA A 155 1.41 18.25 -6.93
CA ALA A 155 0.05 18.66 -6.66
C ALA A 155 -0.69 18.96 -7.98
N GLY A 156 -1.59 18.07 -8.36
CA GLY A 156 -2.38 18.18 -9.57
C GLY A 156 -3.84 17.86 -9.28
N SER A 157 -4.63 18.92 -9.10
CA SER A 157 -6.10 18.98 -9.27
C SER A 157 -6.99 18.57 -8.09
N GLY A 158 -7.43 19.58 -7.33
CA GLY A 158 -8.89 19.81 -7.22
C GLY A 158 -9.61 19.48 -5.92
N GLY A 159 -8.94 19.41 -4.77
CA GLY A 159 -9.63 19.31 -3.48
C GLY A 159 -9.00 20.23 -2.46
N HIS A 160 -9.78 21.19 -1.94
CA HIS A 160 -9.68 21.98 -0.69
C HIS A 160 -8.50 21.78 0.29
N TYR A 161 -7.25 21.72 -0.17
CA TYR A 161 -6.11 21.91 0.71
C TYR A 161 -5.79 23.40 0.72
N GLY A 162 -6.11 24.06 1.84
CA GLY A 162 -5.79 25.46 2.07
C GLY A 162 -4.27 25.72 2.03
N ALA A 163 -3.87 26.96 2.28
CA ALA A 163 -2.49 27.46 2.17
C ALA A 163 -1.42 26.68 2.99
N GLY A 164 -1.80 25.67 3.79
CA GLY A 164 -0.92 24.79 4.57
C GLY A 164 -0.76 23.35 4.05
N GLY A 165 -1.45 22.92 2.99
CA GLY A 165 -1.52 21.49 2.63
C GLY A 165 -0.17 20.80 2.38
N MET A 166 0.80 21.48 1.77
CA MET A 166 2.14 20.90 1.56
C MET A 166 2.97 20.83 2.84
N ALA A 167 2.82 21.81 3.74
CA ALA A 167 3.48 21.81 5.04
C ALA A 167 2.90 20.70 5.93
N GLU A 168 1.56 20.59 5.99
CA GLU A 168 0.86 19.53 6.73
C GLU A 168 1.24 18.12 6.22
N LEU A 169 1.35 17.92 4.91
CA LEU A 169 1.81 16.64 4.35
C LEU A 169 3.24 16.30 4.75
N THR A 170 4.11 17.30 4.80
CA THR A 170 5.51 17.14 5.21
C THR A 170 5.60 16.82 6.70
N ASP A 171 4.80 17.49 7.53
CA ASP A 171 4.73 17.26 8.97
C ASP A 171 4.18 15.86 9.30
N ILE A 172 3.15 15.41 8.58
CA ILE A 172 2.61 14.04 8.71
C ILE A 172 3.67 13.01 8.32
N ALA A 173 4.41 13.23 7.25
CA ALA A 173 5.48 12.32 6.81
C ALA A 173 6.61 12.26 7.87
N LEU A 174 7.04 13.41 8.39
CA LEU A 174 8.05 13.49 9.43
C LEU A 174 7.60 12.80 10.73
N ALA A 175 6.38 13.08 11.19
CA ALA A 175 5.81 12.44 12.37
C ALA A 175 5.68 10.92 12.20
N SER A 176 5.36 10.45 10.99
CA SER A 176 5.29 9.02 10.69
C SER A 176 6.68 8.36 10.72
N ARG A 177 7.73 9.02 10.20
CA ARG A 177 9.11 8.54 10.30
C ARG A 177 9.56 8.39 11.76
N ILE A 178 9.34 9.44 12.57
CA ILE A 178 9.70 9.42 13.99
C ILE A 178 8.98 8.28 14.74
N ARG A 179 7.70 8.04 14.43
CA ARG A 179 6.95 6.90 15.00
C ARG A 179 7.55 5.55 14.63
N VAL A 180 7.94 5.36 13.37
CA VAL A 180 8.60 4.12 12.92
C VAL A 180 9.95 3.94 13.62
N GLU A 181 10.78 4.99 13.66
CA GLU A 181 12.10 4.93 14.28
C GLU A 181 12.00 4.55 15.77
N ARG A 182 11.11 5.21 16.52
CA ARG A 182 10.86 4.87 17.93
C ARG A 182 10.34 3.46 18.14
N ALA A 183 9.48 2.98 17.24
CA ALA A 183 8.97 1.62 17.30
C ALA A 183 10.07 0.58 17.06
N LEU A 184 10.95 0.82 16.08
CA LEU A 184 12.08 -0.06 15.79
C LEU A 184 13.13 -0.04 16.93
N GLU A 185 13.39 1.12 17.52
CA GLU A 185 14.25 1.24 18.70
C GLU A 185 13.69 0.44 19.89
N ALA A 186 12.39 0.53 20.14
CA ALA A 186 11.73 -0.21 21.23
C ALA A 186 11.70 -1.73 20.99
N VAL A 187 11.62 -2.17 19.74
CA VAL A 187 11.69 -3.59 19.35
C VAL A 187 13.12 -4.12 19.40
N GLY A 188 14.11 -3.27 19.13
CA GLY A 188 15.52 -3.63 19.07
C GLY A 188 15.98 -4.19 17.72
N PRO A 189 17.30 -4.20 17.46
CA PRO A 189 17.88 -4.51 16.15
C PRO A 189 17.61 -5.96 15.70
N GLU A 190 17.56 -6.90 16.64
CA GLU A 190 17.38 -8.34 16.34
C GLU A 190 16.03 -8.67 15.68
N LEU A 191 14.98 -7.92 16.05
CA LEU A 191 13.61 -8.18 15.60
C LEU A 191 13.09 -7.10 14.63
N SER A 192 13.74 -5.93 14.57
CA SER A 192 13.40 -4.86 13.64
C SER A 192 13.43 -5.33 12.18
N GLY A 193 14.44 -6.13 11.81
CA GLY A 193 14.62 -6.60 10.44
C GLY A 193 13.44 -7.43 9.93
N ILE A 194 12.94 -8.39 10.72
CA ILE A 194 11.81 -9.24 10.32
C ILE A 194 10.49 -8.46 10.26
N LEU A 195 10.29 -7.49 11.15
CA LEU A 195 9.11 -6.62 11.10
C LEU A 195 9.08 -5.81 9.81
N ILE A 196 10.20 -5.21 9.41
CA ILE A 196 10.29 -4.45 8.16
C ILE A 196 10.06 -5.37 6.95
N ASP A 197 10.71 -6.54 6.92
CA ASP A 197 10.58 -7.48 5.81
C ASP A 197 9.14 -7.95 5.59
N VAL A 198 8.43 -8.31 6.67
CA VAL A 198 7.09 -8.90 6.57
C VAL A 198 6.00 -7.83 6.54
N CYS A 199 6.07 -6.81 7.41
CA CYS A 199 5.02 -5.80 7.52
C CYS A 199 5.14 -4.74 6.43
N CYS A 200 6.36 -4.30 6.09
CA CYS A 200 6.58 -3.20 5.15
C CYS A 200 6.88 -3.68 3.73
N PHE A 201 7.76 -4.68 3.58
CA PHE A 201 8.13 -5.23 2.27
C PHE A 201 7.29 -6.43 1.83
N LEU A 202 6.36 -6.91 2.68
CA LEU A 202 5.41 -7.96 2.36
C LEU A 202 6.07 -9.27 1.91
N LYS A 203 7.29 -9.54 2.39
CA LYS A 203 7.97 -10.80 2.13
C LYS A 203 7.27 -11.95 2.84
N GLY A 204 7.13 -13.08 2.15
CA GLY A 204 6.71 -14.33 2.78
C GLY A 204 7.77 -14.87 3.75
N LEU A 205 7.35 -15.57 4.79
CA LEU A 205 8.25 -16.06 5.85
C LEU A 205 9.41 -16.92 5.32
N GLU A 206 9.14 -17.81 4.36
CA GLU A 206 10.17 -18.66 3.73
C GLU A 206 11.23 -17.84 2.99
N THR A 207 10.83 -16.71 2.40
CA THR A 207 11.77 -15.81 1.72
C THR A 207 12.67 -15.11 2.73
N VAL A 208 12.10 -14.65 3.85
CA VAL A 208 12.88 -14.07 4.95
C VAL A 208 13.87 -15.07 5.53
N GLU A 209 13.45 -16.32 5.75
CA GLU A 209 14.33 -17.39 6.25
C GLU A 209 15.51 -17.64 5.31
N ARG A 210 15.25 -17.71 4.00
CA ARG A 210 16.29 -17.90 2.98
C ARG A 210 17.27 -16.73 2.92
N GLU A 211 16.77 -15.50 2.86
CA GLU A 211 17.60 -14.29 2.74
C GLU A 211 18.46 -14.04 3.98
N ARG A 212 17.94 -14.37 5.16
CA ARG A 212 18.64 -14.19 6.45
C ARG A 212 19.42 -15.43 6.90
N GLN A 213 19.42 -16.49 6.09
CA GLN A 213 20.04 -17.78 6.42
C GLN A 213 19.58 -18.34 7.78
N TRP A 214 18.32 -18.13 8.12
CA TRP A 214 17.74 -18.65 9.35
C TRP A 214 17.32 -20.11 9.21
N PRO A 215 17.34 -20.89 10.31
CA PRO A 215 16.79 -22.24 10.30
C PRO A 215 15.31 -22.23 9.90
N VAL A 216 14.89 -23.29 9.20
CA VAL A 216 13.51 -23.41 8.71
C VAL A 216 12.51 -23.28 9.86
N ARG A 217 11.41 -22.56 9.62
CA ARG A 217 10.32 -22.28 10.59
C ARG A 217 10.68 -21.32 11.74
N SER A 218 11.85 -20.69 11.72
CA SER A 218 12.24 -19.72 12.76
C SER A 218 11.54 -18.37 12.60
N ALA A 219 11.29 -17.92 11.37
CA ALA A 219 10.74 -16.59 11.12
C ALA A 219 9.36 -16.41 11.75
N LYS A 220 8.55 -17.48 11.78
CA LYS A 220 7.22 -17.44 12.40
C LYS A 220 7.29 -17.03 13.89
N VAL A 221 8.22 -17.62 14.65
CA VAL A 221 8.35 -17.35 16.10
C VAL A 221 8.96 -15.97 16.35
N LEU A 222 9.99 -15.60 15.58
CA LEU A 222 10.60 -14.28 15.67
C LEU A 222 9.61 -13.17 15.32
N LEU A 223 8.76 -13.37 14.31
CA LEU A 223 7.73 -12.41 13.93
C LEU A 223 6.73 -12.21 15.05
N LYS A 224 6.30 -13.30 15.71
CA LYS A 224 5.42 -13.23 16.87
C LYS A 224 6.03 -12.44 18.01
N ALA A 225 7.31 -12.67 18.33
CA ALA A 225 8.03 -11.91 19.36
C ALA A 225 8.12 -10.42 19.00
N GLY A 226 8.48 -10.12 17.74
CA GLY A 226 8.55 -8.75 17.23
C GLY A 226 7.20 -8.03 17.29
N LEU A 227 6.11 -8.67 16.86
CA LEU A 227 4.77 -8.09 16.90
C LEU A 227 4.28 -7.86 18.34
N ALA A 228 4.62 -8.74 19.28
CA ALA A 228 4.31 -8.53 20.70
C ALA A 228 5.09 -7.34 21.30
N MET A 229 6.34 -7.12 20.88
CA MET A 229 7.12 -5.92 21.26
C MET A 229 6.52 -4.66 20.63
N LEU A 230 6.18 -4.73 19.35
CA LEU A 230 5.57 -3.63 18.61
C LEU A 230 4.21 -3.22 19.20
N HIS A 231 3.38 -4.21 19.56
CA HIS A 231 2.11 -3.97 20.22
C HIS A 231 2.30 -3.23 21.55
N ARG A 232 3.25 -3.67 22.40
CA ARG A 232 3.56 -2.98 23.67
C ARG A 232 4.05 -1.55 23.46
N HIS A 233 4.75 -1.27 22.35
CA HIS A 233 5.17 0.09 22.01
C HIS A 233 3.98 0.98 21.65
N TYR A 234 3.07 0.50 20.79
CA TYR A 234 1.90 1.28 20.38
C TYR A 234 0.79 1.34 21.44
N ASN A 235 0.73 0.34 22.33
CA ASN A 235 -0.24 0.24 23.41
C ASN A 235 0.50 0.01 24.73
N PRO A 236 1.17 1.04 25.28
CA PRO A 236 1.89 0.90 26.54
C PRO A 236 0.92 0.49 27.66
N PRO A 237 1.26 -0.55 28.46
CA PRO A 237 0.41 -0.99 29.57
C PRO A 237 0.19 0.15 30.55
N ARG A 238 -1.05 0.23 31.07
CA ARG A 238 -1.38 1.16 32.16
C ARG A 238 -0.45 0.89 33.34
N GLU A 239 -0.10 1.93 34.08
CA GLU A 239 0.94 1.85 35.11
C GLU A 239 0.67 0.77 36.19
N GLY A 240 -0.61 0.47 36.47
CA GLY A 240 -1.03 -0.61 37.38
C GLY A 240 -0.99 -2.03 36.78
N GLU A 241 -0.96 -2.17 35.45
CA GLU A 241 -0.88 -3.46 34.74
C GLU A 241 0.56 -3.85 34.41
N ARG A 242 1.52 -2.94 34.62
CA ARG A 242 2.95 -3.23 34.52
C ARG A 242 3.31 -4.24 35.60
N ARG A 243 3.19 -5.53 35.28
CA ARG A 243 3.76 -6.60 36.09
C ARG A 243 5.25 -6.29 36.23
N ARG A 244 5.65 -5.77 37.39
CA ARG A 244 7.06 -5.75 37.80
C ARG A 244 7.51 -7.19 37.65
N GLY A 245 8.49 -7.44 36.77
CA GLY A 245 8.93 -8.78 36.46
C GLY A 245 9.28 -9.48 37.76
N ALA A 246 8.38 -10.32 38.24
CA ALA A 246 8.65 -11.14 39.39
C ALA A 246 9.75 -12.07 38.91
N VAL A 247 10.95 -11.90 39.46
CA VAL A 247 12.04 -12.83 39.23
C VAL A 247 11.49 -14.18 39.70
N LEU A 248 11.20 -15.06 38.76
CA LEU A 248 10.78 -16.41 39.07
C LEU A 248 11.98 -17.07 39.74
N HIS A 249 11.82 -17.37 41.03
CA HIS A 249 12.83 -18.05 41.82
C HIS A 249 12.98 -19.48 41.28
N TRP A 250 14.17 -19.79 40.77
CA TRP A 250 14.50 -21.14 40.32
C TRP A 250 15.00 -21.97 41.50
N GLY A 251 14.08 -22.40 42.34
CA GLY A 251 14.35 -23.32 43.44
C GLY A 251 13.05 -23.84 44.04
N ALA A 252 13.05 -25.13 44.41
CA ALA A 252 11.99 -25.72 45.23
C ALA A 252 11.96 -25.04 46.61
N GLU A 253 10.86 -25.22 47.36
CA GLU A 253 10.64 -24.61 48.68
C GLU A 253 11.80 -24.86 49.67
N ASP A 254 12.56 -25.93 49.46
CA ASP A 254 13.64 -26.46 50.30
C ASP A 254 15.04 -26.37 49.64
N TYR A 255 15.20 -25.66 48.52
CA TYR A 255 16.49 -25.57 47.81
C TYR A 255 17.63 -25.00 48.68
N ARG A 256 17.32 -24.22 49.72
CA ARG A 256 18.33 -23.61 50.59
C ARG A 256 18.72 -24.57 51.72
N PRO A 257 19.97 -25.09 51.77
CA PRO A 257 20.39 -26.00 52.81
C PRO A 257 20.46 -25.32 54.18
N GLU A 258 19.87 -25.95 55.21
CA GLU A 258 19.98 -25.50 56.59
C GLU A 258 21.37 -25.81 57.15
N ILE A 259 22.15 -24.77 57.43
CA ILE A 259 23.43 -24.92 58.13
C ILE A 259 23.10 -25.12 59.61
N ARG A 260 23.19 -26.36 60.09
CA ARG A 260 23.12 -26.64 61.53
C ARG A 260 24.36 -26.03 62.23
N PRO A 261 24.20 -25.19 63.27
CA PRO A 261 25.34 -24.73 64.04
C PRO A 261 26.01 -25.93 64.73
N ARG A 262 27.35 -26.02 64.63
CA ARG A 262 28.13 -26.98 65.40
C ARG A 262 27.98 -26.65 66.88
N SER A 263 27.34 -27.54 67.64
CA SER A 263 27.39 -27.52 69.10
C SER A 263 28.85 -27.71 69.54
N VAL A 264 29.34 -26.73 70.31
CA VAL A 264 30.66 -26.73 70.98
C VAL A 264 30.64 -27.70 72.16
#